data_AF-A0A538T806-F1
#
_entry.id   AF-A0A538T806-F1
#
_cell.length_a   1.000
_cell.length_b   1.000
_cell.length_c   1.000
_cell.angle_alpha   90.00
_cell.angle_beta   90.00
_cell.angle_gamma   90.00
#
_symmetry.space_group_name_H-M   'P 1'
#
loop_
_entity.id
_entity.type
_entity.pdbx_description
1 polymer ?
#
loop_
_entity_poly.entity_id
_entity_poly.type
_entity_poly.pdbx_seq_one_letter_code
_entity_poly.pdbx_strand_id
1 'polypeptide(L)'
;MMSGDFEFPGVEVRLALAVPRELPVSLRSTSGDLATEELGGRQELDTVSGEIDVSVAGGVVRATTTSGNVRVSGRGAARLRSVSGNLTAEDAGGPLDAHTTSGELVVVAAQDSLDLGSVSGDIHVDRAPRGISATTTSGRIDTRSASGVVRLSSSSGDVDLRLVSPLTAVEVSSSSGDIAVHLAEGLGCAVELRTSNGTLDTSVPLEASSVTRHRVAGKVRGGTTPVVLRSSSGDIVLTGGGS
;
A
#
# COMPACT_ATOMS: atom_id res chain seq x y z
N MET A 1 7.01 1.65 -55.13
CA MET A 1 6.42 1.89 -53.80
C MET A 1 5.02 1.31 -53.82
N MET A 2 4.80 0.18 -53.15
CA MET A 2 3.47 -0.34 -52.84
C MET A 2 3.51 -0.66 -51.34
N SER A 3 2.99 0.27 -50.55
CA SER A 3 2.70 0.07 -49.13
C SER A 3 1.38 -0.67 -49.04
N GLY A 4 1.45 -1.97 -48.77
CA GLY A 4 0.28 -2.79 -48.47
C GLY A 4 -0.07 -2.61 -46.99
N ASP A 5 -1.21 -1.99 -46.72
CA ASP A 5 -1.84 -2.02 -45.42
C ASP A 5 -2.32 -3.45 -45.15
N PHE A 6 -1.62 -4.16 -44.26
CA PHE A 6 -2.04 -5.47 -43.76
C PHE A 6 -2.90 -5.27 -42.52
N GLU A 7 -4.21 -5.23 -42.69
CA GLU A 7 -5.17 -5.44 -41.59
C GLU A 7 -5.23 -6.94 -41.29
N PHE A 8 -4.64 -7.35 -40.17
CA PHE A 8 -4.88 -8.69 -39.62
C PHE A 8 -6.28 -8.69 -38.97
N PRO A 9 -7.18 -9.62 -39.33
CA PRO A 9 -8.46 -9.75 -38.65
C PRO A 9 -8.21 -10.17 -37.19
N GLY A 10 -8.56 -9.30 -36.24
CA GLY A 10 -8.50 -9.60 -34.82
C GLY A 10 -9.58 -10.61 -34.47
N VAL A 11 -9.19 -11.79 -33.98
CA VAL A 11 -10.13 -12.77 -33.42
C VAL A 11 -10.20 -12.53 -31.92
N GLU A 12 -11.35 -12.07 -31.44
CA GLU A 12 -11.64 -11.97 -30.01
C GLU A 12 -12.38 -13.25 -29.57
N VAL A 13 -11.83 -13.95 -28.57
CA VAL A 13 -12.46 -15.14 -27.99
C VAL A 13 -12.80 -14.85 -26.54
N ARG A 14 -14.07 -15.00 -26.18
CA ARG A 14 -14.54 -14.92 -24.79
C ARG A 14 -15.02 -16.30 -24.35
N LEU A 15 -14.40 -16.84 -23.31
CA LEU A 15 -14.78 -18.11 -22.71
C LEU A 15 -15.34 -17.87 -21.31
N ALA A 16 -16.61 -18.20 -21.11
CA ALA A 16 -17.26 -18.17 -19.81
C ALA A 16 -17.49 -19.59 -19.31
N LEU A 17 -17.01 -19.90 -18.11
CA LEU A 17 -17.15 -21.21 -17.48
C LEU A 17 -17.84 -21.04 -16.12
N ALA A 18 -18.97 -21.73 -15.93
CA ALA A 18 -19.61 -21.82 -14.63
C ALA A 18 -18.96 -22.97 -13.83
N VAL A 19 -18.44 -22.66 -12.65
CA VAL A 19 -17.82 -23.63 -11.74
C VAL A 19 -18.49 -23.60 -10.37
N PRO A 20 -18.47 -24.70 -9.61
CA PRO A 20 -18.92 -24.70 -8.22
C PRO A 20 -18.11 -23.72 -7.36
N ARG A 21 -18.77 -23.01 -6.43
CA ARG A 21 -18.15 -21.92 -5.63
C ARG A 21 -16.91 -22.34 -4.85
N GLU A 22 -16.88 -23.56 -4.31
CA GLU A 22 -15.77 -24.05 -3.48
C GLU A 22 -14.63 -24.69 -4.29
N LEU A 23 -14.81 -24.82 -5.61
CA LEU A 23 -13.82 -25.44 -6.46
C LEU A 23 -12.56 -24.55 -6.54
N PRO A 24 -11.35 -25.09 -6.36
CA PRO A 24 -10.14 -24.36 -6.66
C PRO A 24 -10.06 -24.09 -8.16
N VAL A 25 -9.70 -22.86 -8.53
CA VAL A 25 -9.58 -22.42 -9.93
C VAL A 25 -8.15 -21.98 -10.21
N SER A 26 -7.61 -22.44 -11.34
CA SER A 26 -6.34 -21.96 -11.88
C SER A 26 -6.54 -21.50 -13.32
N LEU A 27 -6.27 -20.22 -13.58
CA LEU A 27 -6.33 -19.61 -14.89
C LEU A 27 -4.93 -19.15 -15.29
N ARG A 28 -4.50 -19.54 -16.50
CA ARG A 28 -3.22 -19.11 -17.06
C ARG A 28 -3.43 -18.62 -18.48
N SER A 29 -2.89 -17.44 -18.77
CA SER A 29 -2.87 -16.87 -20.12
C SER A 29 -1.49 -16.32 -20.44
N THR A 30 -1.16 -16.23 -21.72
CA THR A 30 -0.03 -15.43 -22.18
C THR A 30 -0.49 -14.02 -22.50
N SER A 31 -1.65 -13.90 -23.13
CA SER A 31 -2.24 -12.65 -23.59
C SER A 31 -3.75 -12.74 -23.47
N GLY A 32 -4.36 -11.89 -22.67
CA GLY A 32 -5.79 -11.81 -22.49
C GLY A 32 -6.19 -11.66 -21.03
N ASP A 33 -7.37 -11.10 -20.84
CA ASP A 33 -7.87 -10.75 -19.51
C ASP A 33 -8.42 -11.99 -18.80
N LEU A 34 -8.14 -12.08 -17.50
CA LEU A 34 -8.61 -13.15 -16.64
C LEU A 34 -9.59 -12.57 -15.63
N ALA A 35 -10.79 -13.14 -15.55
CA ALA A 35 -11.81 -12.72 -14.61
C ALA A 35 -12.35 -13.89 -13.80
N THR A 36 -12.56 -13.69 -12.50
CA THR A 36 -13.32 -14.60 -11.63
C THR A 36 -14.28 -13.82 -10.75
N GLU A 37 -15.43 -14.43 -10.44
CA GLU A 37 -16.50 -13.79 -9.68
C GLU A 37 -17.14 -14.78 -8.69
N GLU A 38 -17.36 -14.32 -7.45
CA GLU A 38 -18.09 -15.05 -6.40
C GLU A 38 -17.56 -16.46 -6.06
N LEU A 39 -16.24 -16.65 -6.17
CA LEU A 39 -15.58 -17.92 -5.84
C LEU A 39 -15.08 -17.96 -4.39
N GLY A 40 -15.44 -19.01 -3.67
CA GLY A 40 -14.98 -19.32 -2.31
C GLY A 40 -13.75 -20.24 -2.27
N GLY A 41 -13.48 -20.97 -3.34
CA GLY A 41 -12.27 -21.79 -3.48
C GLY A 41 -11.00 -20.95 -3.62
N ARG A 42 -9.84 -21.61 -3.55
CA ARG A 42 -8.54 -20.98 -3.86
C ARG A 42 -8.49 -20.60 -5.34
N GLN A 43 -7.98 -19.41 -5.63
CA GLN A 43 -7.87 -18.87 -6.99
C GLN A 43 -6.41 -18.55 -7.30
N GLU A 44 -5.91 -19.06 -8.42
CA GLU A 44 -4.56 -18.80 -8.94
C GLU A 44 -4.64 -18.31 -10.38
N LEU A 45 -4.39 -17.02 -10.60
CA LEU A 45 -4.48 -16.35 -11.89
C LEU A 45 -3.10 -15.85 -12.29
N ASP A 46 -2.59 -16.32 -13.43
CA ASP A 46 -1.30 -15.87 -13.96
C ASP A 46 -1.44 -15.43 -15.41
N THR A 47 -0.96 -14.23 -15.74
CA THR A 47 -0.86 -13.76 -17.12
C THR A 47 0.50 -13.12 -17.42
N VAL A 48 0.93 -13.13 -18.68
CA VAL A 48 2.09 -12.31 -19.10
C VAL A 48 1.59 -10.92 -19.47
N SER A 49 0.54 -10.84 -20.29
CA SER A 49 -0.15 -9.59 -20.60
C SER A 49 -1.66 -9.71 -20.51
N GLY A 50 -2.31 -8.70 -19.93
CA GLY A 50 -3.76 -8.66 -19.73
C GLY A 50 -4.14 -8.28 -18.31
N GLU A 51 -5.38 -7.84 -18.14
CA GLU A 51 -5.93 -7.49 -16.84
C GLU A 51 -6.34 -8.75 -16.06
N ILE A 52 -6.18 -8.71 -14.75
CA ILE A 52 -6.72 -9.72 -13.84
C ILE A 52 -7.76 -9.03 -12.97
N ASP A 53 -9.00 -9.49 -13.04
CA ASP A 53 -10.10 -9.02 -12.18
C ASP A 53 -10.63 -10.19 -11.35
N VAL A 54 -10.54 -10.07 -10.02
CA VAL A 54 -11.09 -11.04 -9.10
C VAL A 54 -12.12 -10.34 -8.23
N SER A 55 -13.39 -10.71 -8.39
CA SER A 55 -14.51 -10.08 -7.70
C SER A 55 -15.14 -11.01 -6.68
N VAL A 56 -15.39 -10.49 -5.47
CA VAL A 56 -16.09 -11.21 -4.37
C VAL A 56 -15.40 -12.54 -4.01
N ALA A 57 -14.08 -12.51 -3.84
CA ALA A 57 -13.32 -13.70 -3.44
C ALA A 57 -13.58 -14.08 -1.97
N GLY A 58 -14.17 -15.25 -1.75
CA GLY A 58 -14.32 -15.85 -0.42
C GLY A 58 -13.09 -16.63 0.04
N GLY A 59 -12.29 -17.13 -0.91
CA GLY A 59 -11.07 -17.91 -0.66
C GLY A 59 -9.77 -17.14 -0.90
N VAL A 60 -8.65 -17.83 -0.76
CA VAL A 60 -7.32 -17.24 -1.00
C VAL A 60 -7.11 -16.95 -2.48
N VAL A 61 -6.63 -15.74 -2.79
CA VAL A 61 -6.32 -15.29 -4.15
C VAL A 61 -4.81 -15.15 -4.34
N ARG A 62 -4.29 -15.69 -5.43
CA ARG A 62 -2.95 -15.40 -5.93
C ARG A 62 -3.07 -14.90 -7.38
N ALA A 63 -2.64 -13.68 -7.62
CA ALA A 63 -2.67 -13.07 -8.94
C ALA A 63 -1.27 -12.57 -9.32
N THR A 64 -0.75 -13.03 -10.45
CA THR A 64 0.56 -12.64 -10.98
C THR A 64 0.39 -12.12 -12.41
N THR A 65 0.95 -10.95 -12.70
CA THR A 65 1.07 -10.46 -14.07
C THR A 65 2.47 -9.92 -14.35
N THR A 66 2.91 -9.96 -15.60
CA THR A 66 4.11 -9.19 -16.01
C THR A 66 3.70 -7.79 -16.43
N SER A 67 2.67 -7.68 -17.28
CA SER A 67 2.18 -6.41 -17.80
C SER A 67 0.65 -6.39 -17.77
N GLY A 68 0.06 -5.63 -16.87
CA GLY A 68 -1.38 -5.52 -16.76
C GLY A 68 -1.83 -5.10 -15.37
N ASN A 69 -3.07 -4.61 -15.28
CA ASN A 69 -3.66 -4.22 -14.01
C ASN A 69 -4.22 -5.45 -13.29
N VAL A 70 -4.10 -5.47 -11.97
CA VAL A 70 -4.72 -6.51 -11.14
C VAL A 70 -5.68 -5.82 -10.18
N ARG A 71 -6.95 -6.16 -10.26
CA ARG A 71 -7.98 -5.74 -9.31
C ARG A 71 -8.46 -6.94 -8.53
N VAL A 72 -8.46 -6.85 -7.22
CA VAL A 72 -9.02 -7.90 -6.35
C VAL A 72 -9.94 -7.27 -5.33
N SER A 73 -11.15 -7.83 -5.24
CA SER A 73 -12.07 -7.60 -4.14
C SER A 73 -12.45 -8.91 -3.45
N GLY A 74 -12.42 -8.94 -2.12
CA GLY A 74 -12.75 -10.17 -1.41
C GLY A 74 -12.29 -10.22 0.04
N ARG A 75 -12.82 -11.22 0.75
CA ARG A 75 -12.59 -11.42 2.18
C ARG A 75 -11.45 -12.38 2.50
N GLY A 76 -10.98 -13.14 1.51
CA GLY A 76 -9.84 -14.03 1.68
C GLY A 76 -8.50 -13.29 1.71
N ALA A 77 -7.44 -14.02 2.07
CA ALA A 77 -6.08 -13.51 1.92
C ALA A 77 -5.74 -13.35 0.43
N ALA A 78 -4.99 -12.31 0.08
CA ALA A 78 -4.62 -12.02 -1.30
C ALA A 78 -3.12 -11.81 -1.45
N ARG A 79 -2.54 -12.42 -2.48
CA ARG A 79 -1.16 -12.19 -2.92
C ARG A 79 -1.15 -11.67 -4.34
N LEU A 80 -0.76 -10.41 -4.52
CA LEU A 80 -0.73 -9.73 -5.80
C LEU A 80 0.72 -9.44 -6.20
N ARG A 81 1.07 -9.77 -7.43
CA ARG A 81 2.41 -9.53 -7.99
C ARG A 81 2.29 -8.97 -9.40
N SER A 82 2.95 -7.85 -9.64
CA SER A 82 3.11 -7.29 -10.98
C SER A 82 4.56 -6.87 -11.22
N VAL A 83 5.00 -6.87 -12.49
CA VAL A 83 6.22 -6.16 -12.88
C VAL A 83 5.84 -4.76 -13.33
N SER A 84 4.88 -4.64 -14.24
CA SER A 84 4.39 -3.38 -14.77
C SER A 84 2.86 -3.37 -14.78
N GLY A 85 2.25 -2.48 -14.01
CA GLY A 85 0.80 -2.29 -13.96
C GLY A 85 0.31 -2.01 -12.54
N ASN A 86 -0.92 -1.50 -12.47
CA ASN A 86 -1.48 -1.06 -11.20
C ASN A 86 -2.07 -2.26 -10.44
N LEU A 87 -1.87 -2.27 -9.13
CA LEU A 87 -2.47 -3.23 -8.23
C LEU A 87 -3.54 -2.51 -7.41
N THR A 88 -4.79 -2.92 -7.53
CA THR A 88 -5.91 -2.36 -6.76
C THR A 88 -6.52 -3.44 -5.89
N ALA A 89 -6.61 -3.18 -4.59
CA ALA A 89 -7.32 -4.04 -3.65
C ALA A 89 -8.50 -3.27 -3.03
N GLU A 90 -9.70 -3.79 -3.25
CA GLU A 90 -10.95 -3.26 -2.71
C GLU A 90 -11.50 -4.22 -1.65
N ASP A 91 -11.89 -3.70 -0.48
CA ASP A 91 -12.46 -4.50 0.61
C ASP A 91 -11.66 -5.77 0.98
N ALA A 92 -10.33 -5.68 1.03
CA ALA A 92 -9.43 -6.75 1.43
C ALA A 92 -9.70 -7.19 2.88
N GLY A 93 -10.53 -8.23 3.03
CA GLY A 93 -11.00 -8.71 4.33
C GLY A 93 -9.99 -9.59 5.08
N GLY A 94 -9.03 -10.17 4.36
CA GLY A 94 -7.92 -10.94 4.92
C GLY A 94 -6.57 -10.26 4.66
N PRO A 95 -5.46 -10.88 5.10
CA PRO A 95 -4.12 -10.34 4.89
C PRO A 95 -3.82 -10.11 3.40
N LEU A 96 -3.30 -8.93 3.08
CA LEU A 96 -2.92 -8.54 1.72
C LEU A 96 -1.41 -8.40 1.62
N ASP A 97 -0.83 -9.08 0.64
CA ASP A 97 0.58 -9.01 0.27
C ASP A 97 0.66 -8.62 -1.22
N ALA A 98 0.97 -7.36 -1.51
CA ALA A 98 0.91 -6.79 -2.86
C ALA A 98 2.23 -6.11 -3.24
N HIS A 99 2.87 -6.57 -4.31
CA HIS A 99 4.15 -6.02 -4.75
C HIS A 99 4.17 -5.76 -6.25
N THR A 100 4.65 -4.58 -6.64
CA THR A 100 4.90 -4.21 -8.03
C THR A 100 6.31 -3.63 -8.22
N THR A 101 6.83 -3.64 -9.44
CA THR A 101 8.07 -2.90 -9.75
C THR A 101 7.74 -1.50 -10.26
N SER A 102 6.78 -1.43 -11.17
CA SER A 102 6.30 -0.19 -11.78
C SER A 102 4.78 -0.21 -11.86
N GLY A 103 4.14 0.89 -11.47
CA GLY A 103 2.69 1.00 -11.38
C GLY A 103 2.23 1.30 -9.96
N GLU A 104 1.04 1.88 -9.85
CA GLU A 104 0.46 2.32 -8.57
C GLU A 104 -0.12 1.14 -7.80
N LEU A 105 0.06 1.15 -6.48
CA LEU A 105 -0.60 0.22 -5.57
C LEU A 105 -1.65 0.99 -4.77
N VAL A 106 -2.93 0.68 -5.00
CA VAL A 106 -4.06 1.32 -4.33
C VAL A 106 -4.80 0.31 -3.46
N VAL A 107 -4.97 0.64 -2.18
CA VAL A 107 -5.80 -0.12 -1.24
C VAL A 107 -6.91 0.79 -0.69
N VAL A 108 -8.14 0.57 -1.16
CA VAL A 108 -9.31 1.41 -0.81
C VAL A 108 -9.89 1.04 0.56
N ALA A 109 -9.83 -0.24 0.92
CA ALA A 109 -10.35 -0.72 2.19
C ALA A 109 -9.65 -2.01 2.59
N ALA A 110 -8.91 -1.98 3.69
CA ALA A 110 -8.41 -3.18 4.33
C ALA A 110 -9.15 -3.42 5.65
N GLN A 111 -9.29 -4.69 6.02
CA GLN A 111 -9.78 -5.13 7.33
C GLN A 111 -8.71 -5.87 8.13
N ASP A 112 -7.63 -6.29 7.47
CA ASP A 112 -6.51 -7.04 8.05
C ASP A 112 -5.16 -6.36 7.73
N SER A 113 -4.04 -7.04 8.01
CA SER A 113 -2.69 -6.53 7.84
C SER A 113 -2.31 -6.36 6.36
N LEU A 114 -1.56 -5.31 6.07
CA LEU A 114 -1.06 -4.98 4.74
C LEU A 114 0.47 -5.13 4.68
N ASP A 115 0.97 -5.82 3.66
CA ASP A 115 2.39 -5.84 3.27
C ASP A 115 2.52 -5.42 1.80
N LEU A 116 3.05 -4.22 1.59
CA LEU A 116 2.99 -3.50 0.33
C LEU A 116 4.40 -3.15 -0.15
N GLY A 117 4.69 -3.42 -1.42
CA GLY A 117 6.00 -3.16 -2.00
C GLY A 117 5.91 -2.53 -3.38
N SER A 118 6.71 -1.49 -3.60
CA SER A 118 6.92 -0.91 -4.92
C SER A 118 8.40 -0.61 -5.13
N VAL A 119 8.86 -0.52 -6.38
CA VAL A 119 10.18 0.07 -6.66
C VAL A 119 10.00 1.52 -7.06
N SER A 120 9.19 1.78 -8.08
CA SER A 120 9.05 3.12 -8.68
C SER A 120 7.66 3.73 -8.60
N GLY A 121 6.62 2.94 -8.35
CA GLY A 121 5.25 3.42 -8.26
C GLY A 121 4.82 3.84 -6.86
N ASP A 122 3.78 4.67 -6.81
CA ASP A 122 3.20 5.19 -5.58
C ASP A 122 2.36 4.13 -4.87
N ILE A 123 2.28 4.23 -3.54
CA ILE A 123 1.46 3.38 -2.68
C ILE A 123 0.44 4.27 -1.99
N HIS A 124 -0.84 4.08 -2.32
CA HIS A 124 -1.97 4.79 -1.71
C HIS A 124 -2.80 3.82 -0.87
N VAL A 125 -3.00 4.14 0.41
CA VAL A 125 -3.81 3.33 1.33
C VAL A 125 -4.81 4.18 2.08
N ASP A 126 -6.08 3.89 1.85
CA ASP A 126 -7.19 4.61 2.48
C ASP A 126 -7.35 4.23 3.95
N ARG A 127 -7.37 2.93 4.25
CA ARG A 127 -7.60 2.40 5.59
C ARG A 127 -6.76 1.16 5.85
N ALA A 128 -5.94 1.23 6.89
CA ALA A 128 -5.13 0.12 7.41
C ALA A 128 -5.39 -0.08 8.92
N PRO A 129 -6.53 -0.68 9.31
CA PRO A 129 -6.94 -0.75 10.71
C PRO A 129 -6.09 -1.72 11.56
N ARG A 130 -5.45 -2.71 10.94
CA ARG A 130 -4.65 -3.76 11.60
C ARG A 130 -3.14 -3.60 11.39
N GLY A 131 -2.72 -2.47 10.84
CA GLY A 131 -1.31 -2.18 10.56
C GLY A 131 -0.94 -2.33 9.09
N ILE A 132 0.19 -1.72 8.76
CA ILE A 132 0.74 -1.64 7.41
C ILE A 132 2.26 -1.72 7.47
N SER A 133 2.82 -2.54 6.60
CA SER A 133 4.22 -2.54 6.20
C SER A 133 4.26 -2.09 4.74
N ALA A 134 4.87 -0.95 4.44
CA ALA A 134 5.00 -0.47 3.07
C ALA A 134 6.43 -0.03 2.77
N THR A 135 6.95 -0.46 1.62
CA THR A 135 8.30 -0.13 1.17
C THR A 135 8.30 0.33 -0.28
N THR A 136 8.99 1.43 -0.55
CA THR A 136 9.24 1.91 -1.92
C THR A 136 10.66 2.41 -2.10
N THR A 137 11.16 2.44 -3.33
CA THR A 137 12.46 3.10 -3.61
C THR A 137 12.23 4.56 -3.95
N SER A 138 11.35 4.86 -4.90
CA SER A 138 11.19 6.22 -5.42
C SER A 138 9.75 6.75 -5.45
N GLY A 139 8.74 5.90 -5.27
CA GLY A 139 7.35 6.35 -5.22
C GLY A 139 6.98 7.02 -3.89
N ARG A 140 5.89 7.78 -3.88
CA ARG A 140 5.29 8.32 -2.66
C ARG A 140 4.52 7.22 -1.91
N ILE A 141 4.53 7.28 -0.59
CA ILE A 141 3.60 6.51 0.26
C ILE A 141 2.60 7.49 0.86
N ASP A 142 1.32 7.33 0.54
CA ASP A 142 0.22 8.12 1.11
C ASP A 142 -0.75 7.19 1.84
N THR A 143 -1.02 7.50 3.11
CA THR A 143 -1.93 6.72 3.94
C THR A 143 -2.94 7.61 4.66
N ARG A 144 -4.23 7.47 4.34
CA ARG A 144 -5.29 8.33 4.88
C ARG A 144 -5.74 7.97 6.30
N SER A 145 -5.56 6.72 6.71
CA SER A 145 -5.89 6.25 8.06
C SER A 145 -5.17 4.95 8.38
N ALA A 146 -4.14 5.02 9.23
CA ALA A 146 -3.39 3.84 9.70
C ALA A 146 -3.44 3.71 11.23
N SER A 147 -3.64 2.47 11.70
CA SER A 147 -3.61 2.11 13.12
C SER A 147 -2.83 0.82 13.38
N GLY A 148 -2.61 0.46 14.65
CA GLY A 148 -1.84 -0.73 15.02
C GLY A 148 -0.35 -0.53 14.81
N VAL A 149 0.29 -1.45 14.08
CA VAL A 149 1.72 -1.38 13.77
C VAL A 149 1.90 -0.80 12.37
N VAL A 150 2.63 0.32 12.27
CA VAL A 150 2.89 1.02 11.01
C VAL A 150 4.39 1.04 10.76
N ARG A 151 4.84 0.47 9.64
CA ARG A 151 6.22 0.52 9.18
C ARG A 151 6.26 0.98 7.74
N LEU A 152 6.77 2.19 7.52
CA LEU A 152 6.90 2.75 6.18
C LEU A 152 8.38 3.04 5.90
N SER A 153 8.86 2.63 4.73
CA SER A 153 10.23 2.93 4.31
C SER A 153 10.30 3.38 2.85
N SER A 154 11.08 4.43 2.62
CA SER A 154 11.31 4.99 1.29
C SER A 154 12.81 5.31 1.11
N SER A 155 13.33 5.22 -0.10
CA SER A 155 14.69 5.73 -0.37
C SER A 155 14.64 7.22 -0.74
N SER A 156 13.80 7.59 -1.70
CA SER A 156 13.74 8.96 -2.23
C SER A 156 12.34 9.55 -2.34
N GLY A 157 11.28 8.76 -2.17
CA GLY A 157 9.91 9.27 -2.23
C GLY A 157 9.41 9.80 -0.88
N ASP A 158 8.44 10.71 -0.94
CA ASP A 158 7.82 11.31 0.24
C ASP A 158 6.88 10.34 0.95
N VAL A 159 6.65 10.57 2.23
CA VAL A 159 5.68 9.82 3.04
C VAL A 159 4.68 10.80 3.64
N ASP A 160 3.40 10.66 3.28
CA ASP A 160 2.27 11.30 3.96
C ASP A 160 1.50 10.23 4.74
N LEU A 161 1.45 10.39 6.06
CA LEU A 161 0.86 9.41 6.96
C LEU A 161 -0.11 10.05 7.95
N ARG A 162 -1.36 9.60 7.90
CA ARG A 162 -2.38 9.94 8.90
C ARG A 162 -2.57 8.80 9.88
N LEU A 163 -2.22 9.05 11.15
CA LEU A 163 -2.30 8.09 12.23
C LEU A 163 -3.62 8.23 13.00
N VAL A 164 -4.27 7.10 13.26
CA VAL A 164 -5.49 7.01 14.06
C VAL A 164 -5.31 5.98 15.20
N SER A 165 -6.03 6.17 16.30
CA SER A 165 -6.00 5.22 17.42
C SER A 165 -6.76 3.92 17.09
N PRO A 166 -6.39 2.77 17.66
CA PRO A 166 -5.26 2.55 18.58
C PRO A 166 -3.92 2.36 17.84
N LEU A 167 -2.83 2.89 18.38
CA LEU A 167 -1.47 2.65 17.87
C LEU A 167 -0.71 1.68 18.78
N THR A 168 0.12 0.82 18.16
CA THR A 168 1.01 -0.12 18.86
C THR A 168 2.47 0.29 18.69
N ALA A 169 2.90 0.61 17.47
CA ALA A 169 4.23 1.11 17.16
C ALA A 169 4.23 1.73 15.76
N VAL A 170 4.91 2.86 15.59
CA VAL A 170 5.07 3.50 14.28
C VAL A 170 6.56 3.74 14.02
N GLU A 171 7.01 3.29 12.85
CA GLU A 171 8.35 3.54 12.34
C GLU A 171 8.25 4.00 10.89
N VAL A 172 8.72 5.22 10.63
CA VAL A 172 8.79 5.78 9.28
C VAL A 172 10.22 6.18 9.00
N SER A 173 10.76 5.71 7.88
CA SER A 173 12.11 6.04 7.45
C SER A 173 12.15 6.49 5.99
N SER A 174 12.91 7.54 5.72
CA SER A 174 13.27 7.96 4.37
C SER A 174 14.76 8.27 4.30
N SER A 175 15.41 8.05 3.15
CA SER A 175 16.79 8.55 2.99
C SER A 175 16.79 10.02 2.57
N SER A 176 16.01 10.36 1.55
CA SER A 176 16.01 11.71 0.98
C SER A 176 14.64 12.37 0.86
N GLY A 177 13.55 11.62 1.01
CA GLY A 177 12.19 12.17 0.91
C GLY A 177 11.71 12.81 2.21
N ASP A 178 10.70 13.67 2.08
CA ASP A 178 10.07 14.35 3.21
C ASP A 178 9.07 13.41 3.91
N ILE A 179 8.93 13.59 5.22
CA ILE A 179 8.01 12.80 6.05
C ILE A 179 7.00 13.76 6.68
N ALA A 180 5.76 13.72 6.21
CA ALA A 180 4.63 14.39 6.82
C ALA A 180 3.79 13.39 7.62
N VAL A 181 3.65 13.62 8.91
CA VAL A 181 2.78 12.81 9.79
C VAL A 181 1.71 13.68 10.41
N HIS A 182 0.47 13.22 10.28
CA HIS A 182 -0.72 13.84 10.85
C HIS A 182 -1.30 12.93 11.93
N LEU A 183 -1.31 13.39 13.17
CA LEU A 183 -1.94 12.69 14.29
C LEU A 183 -3.43 13.03 14.35
N ALA A 184 -4.30 12.02 14.43
CA ALA A 184 -5.72 12.23 14.70
C ALA A 184 -5.96 12.99 16.02
N GLU A 185 -7.13 13.60 16.15
CA GLU A 185 -7.53 14.31 17.36
C GLU A 185 -7.51 13.38 18.58
N GLY A 186 -7.02 13.90 19.71
CA GLY A 186 -6.91 13.11 20.95
C GLY A 186 -5.84 12.03 20.97
N LEU A 187 -5.14 11.77 19.85
CA LEU A 187 -4.12 10.73 19.79
C LEU A 187 -2.88 11.12 20.60
N GLY A 188 -2.51 10.27 21.57
CA GLY A 188 -1.30 10.41 22.38
C GLY A 188 -0.24 9.37 22.00
N CYS A 189 1.02 9.80 21.95
CA CYS A 189 2.16 8.94 21.61
C CYS A 189 3.48 9.50 22.15
N ALA A 190 4.50 8.64 22.24
CA ALA A 190 5.87 9.04 22.49
C ALA A 190 6.57 9.21 21.13
N VAL A 191 6.98 10.43 20.80
CA VAL A 191 7.55 10.77 19.48
C VAL A 191 9.06 10.89 19.55
N GLU A 192 9.74 10.42 18.51
CA GLU A 192 11.15 10.65 18.25
C GLU A 192 11.37 10.93 16.77
N LEU A 193 11.70 12.18 16.44
CA LEU A 193 12.00 12.65 15.10
C LEU A 193 13.51 12.84 14.97
N ARG A 194 14.10 12.38 13.87
CA ARG A 194 15.52 12.56 13.57
C ARG A 194 15.76 12.90 12.11
N THR A 195 16.53 13.95 11.85
CA THR A 195 17.05 14.27 10.52
C THR A 195 18.50 14.73 10.60
N SER A 196 19.32 14.41 9.60
CA SER A 196 20.71 14.86 9.57
C SER A 196 20.84 16.23 8.92
N ASN A 197 20.21 16.42 7.75
CA ASN A 197 20.35 17.65 6.97
C ASN A 197 19.04 18.40 6.74
N GLY A 198 17.89 17.82 7.09
CA GLY A 198 16.59 18.47 6.99
C GLY A 198 16.23 19.30 8.21
N THR A 199 15.00 19.78 8.22
CA THR A 199 14.35 20.51 9.30
C THR A 199 13.34 19.62 10.03
N LEU A 200 13.09 19.94 11.30
CA LEU A 200 12.09 19.28 12.12
C LEU A 200 11.05 20.33 12.52
N ASP A 201 9.82 20.16 12.05
CA ASP A 201 8.69 21.01 12.43
C ASP A 201 7.64 20.18 13.17
N THR A 202 7.20 20.70 14.32
CA THR A 202 6.18 20.06 15.16
C THR A 202 5.13 21.09 15.55
N SER A 203 3.94 20.97 14.97
CA SER A 203 2.80 21.84 15.26
C SER A 203 1.85 21.27 16.31
N VAL A 204 2.29 20.25 17.07
CA VAL A 204 1.49 19.58 18.12
C VAL A 204 2.06 19.90 19.50
N PRO A 205 1.23 20.25 20.49
CA PRO A 205 1.68 20.38 21.88
C PRO A 205 2.31 19.07 22.38
N LEU A 206 3.59 19.12 22.72
CA LEU A 206 4.34 17.96 23.19
C LEU A 206 5.18 18.31 24.43
N GLU A 207 5.22 17.39 25.40
CA GLU A 207 6.11 17.43 26.56
C GLU A 207 7.51 17.01 26.09
N ALA A 208 8.32 17.98 25.68
CA ALA A 208 9.62 17.73 25.09
C ALA A 208 10.61 17.23 26.14
N SER A 209 11.24 16.08 25.88
CA SER A 209 12.33 15.55 26.70
C SER A 209 13.71 15.88 26.12
N SER A 210 13.80 16.09 24.80
CA SER A 210 15.02 16.51 24.12
C SER A 210 14.70 17.25 22.84
N VAL A 211 15.27 18.45 22.67
CA VAL A 211 15.13 19.24 21.44
C VAL A 211 16.52 19.72 21.02
N THR A 212 16.90 19.35 19.82
CA THR A 212 18.14 19.77 19.15
C THR A 212 17.82 20.05 17.68
N ARG A 213 18.77 20.61 16.94
CA ARG A 213 18.62 20.80 15.48
C ARG A 213 18.26 19.51 14.73
N HIS A 214 18.78 18.37 15.16
CA HIS A 214 18.73 17.10 14.42
C HIS A 214 17.79 16.06 15.06
N ARG A 215 17.21 16.39 16.22
CA ARG A 215 16.39 15.47 16.99
C ARG A 215 15.36 16.22 17.82
N VAL A 216 14.12 15.76 17.76
CA VAL A 216 13.04 16.13 18.67
C VAL A 216 12.51 14.85 19.30
N ALA A 217 12.45 14.79 20.62
CA ALA A 217 11.87 13.69 21.36
C ALA A 217 10.97 14.23 22.49
N GLY A 218 9.84 13.57 22.71
CA GLY A 218 8.87 13.99 23.72
C GLY A 218 7.62 13.13 23.74
N LYS A 219 6.64 13.53 24.55
CA LYS A 219 5.33 12.87 24.61
C LYS A 219 4.24 13.82 24.12
N VAL A 220 3.40 13.33 23.22
CA VAL A 220 2.17 13.97 22.81
C VAL A 220 1.05 13.44 23.71
N ARG A 221 0.33 14.33 24.40
CA ARG A 221 -0.82 14.00 25.26
C ARG A 221 -0.56 12.86 26.27
N GLY A 222 0.65 12.82 26.83
CA GLY A 222 1.06 11.81 27.82
C GLY A 222 1.15 10.36 27.29
N GLY A 223 0.97 10.14 25.98
CA GLY A 223 0.97 8.80 25.40
C GLY A 223 2.34 8.12 25.44
N THR A 224 2.32 6.78 25.43
CA THR A 224 3.52 5.93 25.55
C THR A 224 3.85 5.14 24.30
N THR A 225 2.94 5.10 23.32
CA THR A 225 3.16 4.36 22.08
C THR A 225 4.29 5.00 21.27
N PRO A 226 5.34 4.25 20.89
CA PRO A 226 6.47 4.81 20.17
C PRO A 226 6.11 5.18 18.72
N VAL A 227 6.47 6.40 18.33
CA VAL A 227 6.39 6.92 16.96
C VAL A 227 7.77 7.46 16.58
N VAL A 228 8.46 6.74 15.73
CA VAL A 228 9.84 7.05 15.34
C VAL A 228 9.86 7.47 13.87
N LEU A 229 10.27 8.70 13.60
CA LEU A 229 10.37 9.28 12.26
C LEU A 229 11.82 9.61 11.96
N ARG A 230 12.35 9.10 10.83
CA ARG A 230 13.76 9.26 10.47
C ARG A 230 13.89 9.67 9.01
N SER A 231 14.60 10.76 8.77
CA SER A 231 15.09 11.11 7.44
C SER A 231 16.60 11.33 7.49
N SER A 232 17.34 11.11 6.40
CA SER A 232 18.74 11.55 6.35
C SER A 232 18.83 13.00 5.88
N SER A 233 18.11 13.32 4.81
CA SER A 233 18.17 14.63 4.17
C SER A 233 16.85 15.39 4.09
N GLY A 234 15.71 14.69 4.20
CA GLY A 234 14.39 15.29 4.09
C GLY A 234 13.92 15.97 5.37
N ASP A 235 12.92 16.82 5.21
CA ASP A 235 12.20 17.48 6.30
C ASP A 235 11.24 16.50 6.97
N ILE A 236 11.04 16.67 8.27
CA ILE A 236 10.04 15.92 9.02
C ILE A 236 9.06 16.90 9.65
N VAL A 237 7.81 16.79 9.24
CA VAL A 237 6.71 17.60 9.75
C VAL A 237 5.76 16.71 10.53
N LEU A 238 5.54 17.05 11.79
CA LEU A 238 4.54 16.42 12.64
C LEU A 238 3.44 17.42 12.97
N THR A 239 2.23 17.13 12.53
CA THR A 239 1.03 17.92 12.85
C THR A 239 0.00 17.05 13.55
N GLY A 240 -1.06 17.67 14.06
CA GLY A 240 -2.13 16.95 14.74
C GLY A 240 -3.45 17.68 14.59
N GLY A 241 -4.54 16.93 14.73
CA GLY A 241 -5.88 17.49 14.85
C GLY A 241 -5.91 18.48 16.01
N GLY A 242 -6.15 19.74 15.69
CA GLY A 242 -6.33 20.81 16.67
C GLY A 242 -7.53 20.51 17.56
N SER A 243 -7.37 20.75 18.85
CA SER A 243 -8.46 20.94 19.79
C SER A 243 -9.20 22.25 19.53
#